data_AF-A0A2V2DF15-F1
#
_entry.id   AF-A0A2V2DF15-F1
#
_cell.length_a   1.000
_cell.length_b   1.000
_cell.length_c   1.000
_cell.angle_alpha   90.00
_cell.angle_beta   90.00
_cell.angle_gamma   90.00
#
_symmetry.space_group_name_H-M   'P 1'
#
loop_
_entity.id
_entity.type
_entity.pdbx_description
1 polymer ?
#
loop_
_entity_poly.entity_id
_entity_poly.type
_entity_poly.pdbx_seq_one_letter_code
_entity_poly.pdbx_strand_id
1 'polypeptide(L)'
;MGENSKIPTFTPPTAPTFTPPPQPQHDGPVCYHHPTEPAVAQCARCGKYICKDCAEAYGVTSGDYAGKCLCYDCCQQLVSENVADLNANLKKIKGQFILQIIGMVIGFIYGLGAGISSGDIGGGFVAGLICACIGGVFLSALKAFGSLTWEAIKIAFQGQFGILTILSIIVQIIVIVFKCIWVTVSNTFYYINYIRKTQGFIESDSAALDQMRAYMEYTLVRNQNKGVDLETLMNEGSELYNNSYAQAVRDQGEEAADAALRQATTMINEHGEIIRDFRAAA
;
A
#
# COMPACT_ATOMS: atom_id res chain seq x y z
N MET A 1 25.49 64.79 -2.22
CA MET A 1 24.05 64.82 -1.94
C MET A 1 23.36 64.15 -3.11
N GLY A 2 22.74 63.01 -2.87
CA GLY A 2 22.33 62.07 -3.91
C GLY A 2 21.07 62.47 -4.66
N GLU A 3 21.09 62.28 -5.98
CA GLU A 3 19.89 62.29 -6.80
C GLU A 3 19.16 60.95 -6.63
N ASN A 4 17.94 61.03 -6.08
CA ASN A 4 17.00 59.93 -5.98
C ASN A 4 16.61 59.45 -7.40
N SER A 5 17.28 58.41 -7.89
CA SER A 5 16.76 57.61 -9.00
C SER A 5 15.44 56.98 -8.57
N LYS A 6 14.33 57.49 -9.10
CA LYS A 6 13.01 56.86 -8.97
C LYS A 6 13.07 55.51 -9.68
N ILE A 7 13.05 54.44 -8.90
CA ILE A 7 12.91 53.07 -9.38
C ILE A 7 11.55 52.99 -10.09
N PRO A 8 11.46 52.54 -11.36
CA PRO A 8 10.19 52.38 -12.04
C PRO A 8 9.38 51.28 -11.33
N THR A 9 8.21 51.65 -10.82
CA THR A 9 7.23 50.69 -10.28
C THR A 9 6.66 49.88 -11.43
N PHE A 10 6.91 48.57 -11.42
CA PHE A 10 6.29 47.64 -12.35
C PHE A 10 4.83 47.43 -11.91
N THR A 11 3.87 47.88 -12.73
CA THR A 11 2.47 47.54 -12.55
C THR A 11 2.21 46.28 -13.38
N PRO A 12 1.99 45.10 -12.77
CA PRO A 12 1.66 43.91 -13.54
C PRO A 12 0.34 44.16 -14.29
N PRO A 13 0.23 43.73 -15.56
CA PRO A 13 -1.03 43.83 -16.30
C PRO A 13 -2.12 43.08 -15.52
N THR A 14 -3.31 43.68 -15.43
CA THR A 14 -4.46 43.05 -14.80
C THR A 14 -4.77 41.77 -15.56
N ALA A 15 -4.79 40.62 -14.86
CA ALA A 15 -5.15 39.36 -15.47
C ALA A 15 -6.51 39.49 -16.17
N PRO A 16 -6.65 39.02 -17.43
CA PRO A 16 -7.92 39.08 -18.14
C PRO A 16 -8.98 38.31 -17.34
N THR A 17 -10.05 39.00 -16.98
CA THR A 17 -11.23 38.38 -16.37
C THR A 17 -12.12 37.91 -17.50
N PHE A 18 -12.12 36.61 -17.76
CA PHE A 18 -12.92 36.01 -18.82
C PHE A 18 -14.38 35.84 -18.37
N THR A 19 -15.31 36.19 -19.26
CA THR A 19 -16.74 35.88 -19.09
C THR A 19 -16.99 34.52 -19.73
N PRO A 20 -17.36 33.48 -18.98
CA PRO A 20 -17.55 32.15 -19.55
C PRO A 20 -18.71 32.14 -20.55
N PRO A 21 -18.60 31.38 -21.66
CA PRO A 21 -19.70 31.21 -22.60
C PRO A 21 -20.93 30.53 -21.95
N PRO A 22 -22.14 30.70 -22.51
CA PRO A 22 -23.36 30.10 -21.97
C PRO A 22 -23.21 28.59 -21.82
N GLN A 23 -23.54 28.06 -20.64
CA GLN A 23 -23.45 26.62 -20.39
C GLN A 23 -24.43 25.87 -21.30
N PRO A 24 -23.99 24.81 -22.01
CA PRO A 24 -24.90 23.96 -22.76
C PRO A 24 -25.94 23.36 -21.81
N GLN A 25 -27.23 23.59 -22.10
CA GLN A 25 -28.31 22.90 -21.40
C GLN A 25 -28.31 21.44 -21.85
N HIS A 26 -27.99 20.52 -20.93
CA HIS A 26 -28.11 19.09 -21.14
C HIS A 26 -29.27 18.52 -20.32
N ASP A 27 -30.19 17.84 -21.02
CA ASP A 27 -31.28 17.07 -20.40
C ASP A 27 -30.75 15.67 -20.02
N GLY A 28 -29.97 15.58 -18.94
CA GLY A 28 -29.39 14.31 -18.48
C GLY A 28 -28.52 14.42 -17.22
N PRO A 29 -28.06 13.29 -16.66
CA PRO A 29 -27.11 13.32 -15.55
C PRO A 29 -25.78 13.95 -16.01
N VAL A 30 -25.19 14.77 -15.13
CA VAL A 30 -23.90 15.44 -15.37
C VAL A 30 -22.82 14.83 -14.51
N CYS A 31 -21.56 15.03 -14.91
CA CYS A 31 -20.42 14.59 -14.11
C CYS A 31 -20.43 15.27 -12.74
N TYR A 32 -20.16 14.49 -11.68
CA TYR A 32 -20.09 15.01 -10.32
C TYR A 32 -19.01 16.08 -10.14
N HIS A 33 -17.88 15.93 -10.83
CA HIS A 33 -16.76 16.87 -10.78
C HIS A 33 -16.81 17.94 -11.89
N HIS A 34 -17.56 17.70 -12.97
CA HIS A 34 -17.73 18.63 -14.08
C HIS A 34 -19.22 18.84 -14.38
N PRO A 35 -19.92 19.74 -13.65
CA PRO A 35 -21.37 19.89 -13.74
C PRO A 35 -21.89 20.34 -15.12
N THR A 36 -21.00 20.83 -15.98
CA THR A 36 -21.29 21.27 -17.35
C THR A 36 -21.09 20.17 -18.39
N GLU A 37 -20.54 19.03 -18.00
CA GLU A 37 -20.27 17.91 -18.91
C GLU A 37 -21.29 16.78 -18.70
N PRO A 38 -21.85 16.22 -19.78
CA PRO A 38 -22.77 15.10 -19.68
C PRO A 38 -22.04 13.86 -19.14
N ALA A 39 -22.73 13.11 -18.29
CA ALA A 39 -22.20 11.85 -17.78
C ALA A 39 -22.34 10.72 -18.82
N VAL A 40 -21.30 9.89 -18.93
CA VAL A 40 -21.27 8.71 -19.80
C VAL A 40 -21.01 7.41 -19.03
N ALA A 41 -20.59 7.52 -17.77
CA ALA A 41 -20.28 6.38 -16.91
C ALA A 41 -20.67 6.68 -15.44
N GLN A 42 -20.55 5.65 -14.59
CA GLN A 42 -20.68 5.77 -13.14
C GLN A 42 -19.45 5.16 -12.46
N CYS A 43 -19.05 5.76 -11.33
CA CYS A 43 -18.00 5.22 -10.48
C CYS A 43 -18.39 3.85 -9.96
N ALA A 44 -17.56 2.83 -10.20
CA ALA A 44 -17.83 1.48 -9.75
C ALA A 44 -17.87 1.32 -8.22
N ARG A 45 -17.28 2.26 -7.47
CA ARG A 45 -17.22 2.21 -6.01
C ARG A 45 -18.37 2.97 -5.32
N CYS A 46 -18.71 4.16 -5.81
CA CYS A 46 -19.68 5.05 -5.13
C CYS A 46 -20.90 5.42 -5.96
N GLY A 47 -20.98 5.00 -7.24
CA GLY A 47 -22.11 5.27 -8.13
C GLY A 47 -22.22 6.70 -8.66
N LYS A 48 -21.32 7.62 -8.28
CA LYS A 48 -21.28 8.99 -8.81
C LYS A 48 -21.13 8.99 -10.34
N TYR A 49 -21.84 9.89 -11.00
CA TYR A 49 -21.79 10.07 -12.45
C TYR A 49 -20.46 10.69 -12.91
N ILE A 50 -19.93 10.21 -14.04
CA ILE A 50 -18.60 10.55 -14.57
C ILE A 50 -18.73 10.94 -16.06
N CYS A 51 -18.11 12.05 -16.48
CA CYS A 51 -18.04 12.47 -17.90
C CYS A 51 -17.07 11.59 -18.70
N LYS A 52 -17.06 11.77 -20.02
CA LYS A 52 -16.19 11.01 -20.93
C LYS A 52 -14.71 11.15 -20.56
N ASP A 53 -14.22 12.37 -20.39
CA ASP A 53 -12.81 12.64 -20.10
C ASP A 53 -12.37 12.00 -18.78
N CYS A 54 -13.20 12.07 -17.74
CA CYS A 54 -12.91 11.39 -16.48
C CYS A 54 -12.96 9.86 -16.61
N ALA A 55 -13.90 9.31 -17.40
CA ALA A 55 -14.00 7.87 -17.61
C ALA A 55 -12.80 7.32 -18.39
N GLU A 56 -12.31 8.07 -19.38
CA GLU A 56 -11.13 7.70 -20.16
C GLU A 56 -9.84 7.85 -19.33
N ALA A 57 -9.71 8.92 -18.54
CA ALA A 57 -8.48 9.18 -17.78
C ALA A 57 -8.36 8.33 -16.49
N TYR A 58 -9.48 8.00 -15.84
CA TYR A 58 -9.53 7.17 -14.61
C TYR A 58 -10.01 5.73 -14.85
N GLY A 59 -9.94 5.26 -16.09
CA GLY A 59 -10.19 3.86 -16.42
C GLY A 59 -9.13 2.95 -15.82
N VAL A 60 -9.57 1.93 -15.07
CA VAL A 60 -8.68 0.94 -14.46
C VAL A 60 -8.52 -0.24 -15.42
N THR A 61 -7.27 -0.62 -15.72
CA THR A 61 -6.98 -1.65 -16.73
C THR A 61 -6.75 -3.05 -16.17
N SER A 62 -6.46 -3.17 -14.86
CA SER A 62 -6.20 -4.45 -14.19
C SER A 62 -6.74 -4.48 -12.75
N GLY A 63 -6.83 -5.69 -12.18
CA GLY A 63 -7.26 -5.91 -10.81
C GLY A 63 -8.78 -5.86 -10.58
N ASP A 64 -9.21 -5.65 -9.33
CA ASP A 64 -10.60 -5.69 -8.85
C ASP A 64 -11.55 -4.74 -9.61
N TYR A 65 -11.00 -3.64 -10.12
CA TYR A 65 -11.73 -2.63 -10.91
C TYR A 65 -11.42 -2.69 -12.41
N ALA A 66 -10.77 -3.75 -12.92
CA ALA A 66 -10.45 -3.89 -14.34
C ALA A 66 -11.67 -3.65 -15.25
N GLY A 67 -11.50 -2.79 -16.26
CA GLY A 67 -12.56 -2.41 -17.20
C GLY A 67 -13.62 -1.48 -16.61
N LYS A 68 -13.42 -0.96 -15.39
CA LYS A 68 -14.33 -0.02 -14.72
C LYS A 68 -13.65 1.33 -14.52
N CYS A 69 -14.47 2.36 -14.31
CA CYS A 69 -14.01 3.71 -14.01
C CYS A 69 -14.21 4.01 -12.52
N LEU A 70 -13.24 4.72 -11.94
CA LEU A 70 -13.32 5.26 -10.58
C LEU A 70 -13.36 6.78 -10.63
N CYS A 71 -14.10 7.41 -9.71
CA CYS A 71 -14.04 8.87 -9.57
C CYS A 71 -12.80 9.26 -8.76
N TYR A 72 -12.35 10.51 -8.93
CA TYR A 72 -11.18 11.06 -8.22
C TYR A 72 -11.27 10.86 -6.70
N ASP A 73 -12.41 11.16 -6.08
CA ASP A 73 -12.59 10.96 -4.63
C ASP A 73 -12.34 9.51 -4.20
N CYS A 74 -12.78 8.53 -5.00
CA CYS A 74 -12.60 7.13 -4.70
C CYS A 74 -11.15 6.68 -4.91
N CYS A 75 -10.45 7.23 -5.92
CA CYS A 75 -9.02 7.01 -6.10
C CYS A 75 -8.22 7.59 -4.92
N GLN A 76 -8.54 8.80 -4.47
CA GLN A 76 -7.95 9.42 -3.28
C GLN A 76 -8.19 8.57 -2.03
N GLN A 77 -9.42 8.07 -1.87
CA GLN A 77 -9.75 7.20 -0.75
C GLN A 77 -8.97 5.88 -0.80
N LEU A 78 -8.83 5.25 -1.98
CA LEU A 78 -8.04 4.03 -2.16
C LEU A 78 -6.57 4.24 -1.74
N VAL A 79 -5.95 5.34 -2.15
CA VAL A 79 -4.58 5.67 -1.71
C VAL A 79 -4.51 5.81 -0.19
N SER A 80 -5.46 6.51 0.43
CA SER A 80 -5.48 6.67 1.89
C SER A 80 -5.64 5.33 2.63
N GLU A 81 -6.47 4.43 2.10
CA GLU A 81 -6.70 3.08 2.61
C GLU A 81 -5.44 2.23 2.45
N ASN A 82 -4.83 2.22 1.26
CA ASN A 82 -3.56 1.53 0.97
C ASN A 82 -2.46 1.97 1.94
N VAL A 83 -2.30 3.28 2.17
CA VAL A 83 -1.31 3.84 3.10
C VAL A 83 -1.58 3.40 4.53
N ALA A 84 -2.83 3.44 4.97
CA ALA A 84 -3.22 3.02 6.32
C ALA A 84 -2.96 1.53 6.55
N ASP A 85 -3.39 0.68 5.60
CA ASP A 85 -3.24 -0.76 5.65
C ASP A 85 -1.77 -1.17 5.59
N LEU A 86 -0.98 -0.57 4.70
CA LEU A 86 0.44 -0.86 4.60
C LEU A 86 1.17 -0.48 5.89
N ASN A 87 0.89 0.70 6.47
CA ASN A 87 1.49 1.10 7.74
C ASN A 87 1.09 0.16 8.88
N ALA A 88 -0.17 -0.28 8.94
CA ALA A 88 -0.63 -1.25 9.91
C ALA A 88 0.08 -2.61 9.75
N ASN A 89 0.24 -3.09 8.52
CA ASN A 89 0.94 -4.32 8.20
C ASN A 89 2.43 -4.23 8.57
N LEU A 90 3.12 -3.15 8.20
CA LEU A 90 4.52 -2.92 8.58
C LEU A 90 4.71 -2.81 10.09
N LYS A 91 3.77 -2.20 10.82
CA LYS A 91 3.79 -2.16 12.29
C LYS A 91 3.66 -3.56 12.90
N LYS A 92 2.75 -4.39 12.37
CA LYS A 92 2.61 -5.79 12.77
C LYS A 92 3.90 -6.57 12.51
N ILE A 93 4.47 -6.44 11.32
CA ILE A 93 5.73 -7.10 10.95
C ILE A 93 6.86 -6.69 11.89
N LYS A 94 7.06 -5.38 12.13
CA LYS A 94 8.07 -4.88 13.08
C LYS A 94 7.90 -5.46 14.48
N GLY A 95 6.67 -5.48 15.00
CA GLY A 95 6.38 -6.07 16.31
C GLY A 95 6.71 -7.55 16.38
N GLN A 96 6.32 -8.32 15.36
CA GLN A 96 6.64 -9.76 15.30
C GLN A 96 8.14 -10.01 15.14
N PHE A 97 8.85 -9.21 14.36
CA PHE A 97 10.29 -9.37 14.15
C PHE A 97 11.08 -9.10 15.44
N ILE A 98 10.69 -8.09 16.22
CA ILE A 98 11.28 -7.80 17.53
C ILE A 98 11.07 -9.00 18.47
N LEU A 99 9.85 -9.51 18.56
CA LEU A 99 9.54 -10.66 19.41
C LEU A 99 10.32 -11.91 18.98
N GLN A 100 10.41 -12.15 17.66
CA GLN A 100 11.17 -13.26 17.07
C GLN A 100 12.66 -13.17 17.43
N ILE A 101 13.28 -11.99 17.30
CA ILE A 101 14.71 -11.80 17.63
C ILE A 101 14.95 -12.05 19.12
N ILE A 102 14.12 -11.47 20.00
CA ILE A 102 14.24 -11.68 21.45
C ILE A 102 14.14 -13.16 21.78
N GLY A 103 13.13 -13.84 21.22
CA GLY A 103 12.94 -15.27 21.39
C GLY A 103 14.13 -16.10 20.87
N MET A 104 14.67 -15.76 19.70
CA MET A 104 15.86 -16.41 19.14
C MET A 104 17.08 -16.26 20.04
N VAL A 105 17.33 -15.06 20.57
CA VAL A 105 18.49 -14.80 21.46
C VAL A 105 18.36 -15.61 22.76
N ILE A 106 17.19 -15.56 23.40
CA ILE A 106 16.94 -16.32 24.63
C ILE A 106 17.07 -17.82 24.37
N GLY A 107 16.45 -18.31 23.29
CA GLY A 107 16.52 -19.71 22.88
C GLY A 107 17.95 -20.15 22.59
N PHE A 108 18.73 -19.32 21.89
CA PHE A 108 20.12 -19.60 21.59
C PHE A 108 20.98 -19.71 22.85
N ILE A 109 20.88 -18.75 23.77
CA ILE A 109 21.64 -18.76 25.02
C ILE A 109 21.30 -20.01 25.85
N TYR A 110 20.00 -20.32 25.96
CA TYR A 110 19.55 -21.51 26.69
C TYR A 110 20.05 -22.81 26.04
N GLY A 111 19.88 -22.96 24.72
CA GLY A 111 20.32 -24.15 24.00
C GLY A 111 21.83 -24.34 24.02
N LEU A 112 22.59 -23.24 23.92
CA LEU A 112 24.04 -23.25 24.03
C LEU A 112 24.48 -23.71 25.42
N GLY A 113 23.89 -23.16 26.49
CA GLY A 113 24.19 -23.57 27.87
C GLY A 113 23.87 -25.03 28.15
N ALA A 114 22.70 -25.51 27.70
CA ALA A 114 22.28 -26.90 27.87
C ALA A 114 23.15 -27.88 27.05
N GLY A 115 23.51 -27.51 25.82
CA GLY A 115 24.32 -28.36 24.95
C GLY A 115 25.81 -28.42 25.36
N ILE A 116 26.41 -27.30 25.81
CA ILE A 116 27.77 -27.29 26.39
C ILE A 116 27.83 -28.18 27.64
N SER A 117 26.78 -28.15 28.46
CA SER A 117 26.73 -28.94 29.71
C SER A 117 26.55 -30.45 29.48
N SER A 118 26.13 -30.85 28.28
CA SER A 118 25.84 -32.25 27.92
C SER A 118 26.81 -32.86 26.92
N GLY A 119 27.83 -32.11 26.46
CA GLY A 119 28.76 -32.56 25.43
C GLY A 119 29.92 -31.58 25.21
N ASP A 120 30.24 -31.31 23.94
CA ASP A 120 31.27 -30.35 23.54
C ASP A 120 30.65 -29.03 23.03
N ILE A 121 31.47 -27.97 22.96
CA ILE A 121 31.15 -26.64 22.40
C ILE A 121 30.43 -26.73 21.05
N GLY A 122 30.82 -27.64 20.15
CA GLY A 122 30.19 -27.89 18.86
C GLY A 122 28.75 -28.39 18.98
N GLY A 123 28.50 -29.35 19.88
CA GLY A 123 27.15 -29.82 20.22
C GLY A 123 26.30 -28.71 20.86
N GLY A 124 26.92 -27.91 21.72
CA GLY A 124 26.36 -26.68 22.29
C GLY A 124 25.84 -25.72 21.22
N PHE A 125 26.65 -25.44 20.20
CA PHE A 125 26.27 -24.52 19.14
C PHE A 125 25.06 -25.01 18.33
N VAL A 126 25.02 -26.29 17.96
CA VAL A 126 23.88 -26.89 17.24
C VAL A 126 22.61 -26.85 18.09
N ALA A 127 22.70 -27.21 19.37
CA ALA A 127 21.57 -27.10 20.30
C ALA A 127 21.08 -25.66 20.44
N GLY A 128 22.01 -24.70 20.50
CA GLY A 128 21.72 -23.26 20.47
C GLY A 128 20.91 -22.85 19.24
N LEU A 129 21.31 -23.27 18.03
CA LEU A 129 20.58 -22.95 16.79
C LEU A 129 19.16 -23.53 16.78
N ILE A 130 18.99 -24.78 17.22
CA ILE A 130 17.66 -25.41 17.30
C ILE A 130 16.76 -24.65 18.28
N CYS A 131 17.27 -24.36 19.48
CA CYS A 131 16.52 -23.61 20.49
C CYS A 131 16.25 -22.17 20.06
N ALA A 132 17.12 -21.54 19.28
CA ALA A 132 16.87 -20.23 18.67
C ALA A 132 15.67 -20.28 17.71
N CYS A 133 15.58 -21.31 16.86
CA CYS A 133 14.43 -21.49 15.97
C CYS A 133 13.12 -21.72 16.73
N ILE A 134 13.15 -22.44 17.85
CA ILE A 134 11.98 -22.63 18.72
C ILE A 134 11.59 -21.30 19.40
N GLY A 135 12.59 -20.58 19.92
CA GLY A 135 12.39 -19.28 20.55
C GLY A 135 11.84 -18.22 19.60
N GLY A 136 12.25 -18.25 18.32
CA GLY A 136 11.73 -17.34 17.29
C GLY A 136 10.22 -17.45 17.05
N VAL A 137 9.62 -18.59 17.38
CA VAL A 137 8.16 -18.82 17.32
C VAL A 137 7.60 -19.18 18.70
N PHE A 138 8.13 -18.55 19.75
CA PHE A 138 7.85 -18.91 21.14
C PHE A 138 6.36 -19.10 21.46
N LEU A 139 5.49 -18.18 21.02
CA LEU A 139 4.05 -18.29 21.27
C LEU A 139 3.41 -19.50 20.56
N SER A 140 3.81 -19.77 19.33
CA SER A 140 3.31 -20.91 18.55
C SER A 140 3.84 -22.23 19.13
N ALA A 141 5.10 -22.24 19.57
CA ALA A 141 5.69 -23.36 20.30
C ALA A 141 4.96 -23.62 21.62
N LEU A 142 4.72 -22.57 22.43
CA LEU A 142 4.02 -22.67 23.72
C LEU A 142 2.61 -23.24 23.55
N LYS A 143 1.87 -22.78 22.52
CA LYS A 143 0.55 -23.35 22.18
C LYS A 143 0.64 -24.82 21.81
N ALA A 144 1.64 -25.21 21.00
CA ALA A 144 1.83 -26.60 20.59
C ALA A 144 2.17 -27.50 21.78
N PHE A 145 3.08 -27.08 22.66
CA PHE A 145 3.42 -27.80 23.89
C PHE A 145 2.26 -27.86 24.88
N GLY A 146 1.49 -26.78 25.02
CA GLY A 146 0.28 -26.76 25.84
C GLY A 146 -0.79 -27.73 25.33
N SER A 147 -1.03 -27.75 24.01
CA SER A 147 -1.93 -28.70 23.37
C SER A 147 -1.50 -30.15 23.60
N LEU A 148 -0.20 -30.44 23.42
CA LEU A 148 0.35 -31.79 23.62
C LEU A 148 0.24 -32.22 25.09
N THR A 149 0.52 -31.31 26.03
CA THR A 149 0.38 -31.56 27.47
C THR A 149 -1.07 -31.86 27.83
N TRP A 150 -2.02 -31.11 27.26
CA TRP A 150 -3.43 -31.34 27.47
C TRP A 150 -3.91 -32.69 26.94
N GLU A 151 -3.48 -33.10 25.74
CA GLU A 151 -3.81 -34.44 25.22
C GLU A 151 -3.22 -35.54 26.10
N ALA A 152 -1.98 -35.38 26.58
CA ALA A 152 -1.37 -36.35 27.48
C ALA A 152 -2.15 -36.49 28.80
N ILE A 153 -2.63 -35.38 29.36
CA ILE A 153 -3.47 -35.36 30.57
C ILE A 153 -4.80 -36.11 30.33
N LYS A 154 -5.48 -35.88 29.20
CA LYS A 154 -6.73 -36.59 28.87
C LYS A 154 -6.52 -38.11 28.81
N ILE A 155 -5.46 -38.55 28.14
CA ILE A 155 -5.13 -39.97 28.00
C ILE A 155 -4.83 -40.60 29.36
N ALA A 156 -4.16 -39.86 30.25
CA ALA A 156 -3.92 -40.30 31.63
C ALA A 156 -5.21 -40.48 32.42
N PHE A 157 -6.15 -39.53 32.34
CA PHE A 157 -7.47 -39.67 32.98
C PHE A 157 -8.32 -40.80 32.40
N GLN A 158 -8.08 -41.21 31.16
CA GLN A 158 -8.74 -42.36 30.52
C GLN A 158 -8.11 -43.71 30.89
N GLY A 159 -7.04 -43.73 31.70
CA GLY A 159 -6.34 -44.94 32.12
C GLY A 159 -5.55 -45.64 31.00
N GLN A 160 -5.36 -44.98 29.85
CA GLN A 160 -4.69 -45.53 28.66
C GLN A 160 -3.23 -45.08 28.54
N PHE A 161 -2.64 -44.59 29.63
CA PHE A 161 -1.26 -44.10 29.63
C PHE A 161 -0.27 -45.27 29.64
N GLY A 162 0.18 -45.68 28.44
CA GLY A 162 1.12 -46.77 28.26
C GLY A 162 2.30 -46.40 27.35
N ILE A 163 3.13 -47.40 27.02
CA ILE A 163 4.34 -47.25 26.21
C ILE A 163 4.06 -46.61 24.85
N LEU A 164 2.93 -46.95 24.20
CA LEU A 164 2.53 -46.37 22.92
C LEU A 164 2.26 -44.86 23.02
N THR A 165 1.67 -44.39 24.13
CA THR A 165 1.43 -42.97 24.40
C THR A 165 2.75 -42.22 24.55
N ILE A 166 3.72 -42.81 25.26
CA ILE A 166 5.06 -42.25 25.42
C ILE A 166 5.78 -42.13 24.06
N LEU A 167 5.75 -43.18 23.24
CA LEU A 167 6.33 -43.16 21.90
C LEU A 167 5.67 -42.09 21.01
N SER A 168 4.33 -41.98 21.04
CA SER A 168 3.60 -40.95 20.31
C SER A 168 3.99 -39.53 20.75
N ILE A 169 4.13 -39.29 22.06
CA ILE A 169 4.58 -37.99 22.58
C ILE A 169 5.98 -37.64 22.07
N ILE A 170 6.92 -38.60 22.10
CA ILE A 170 8.28 -38.40 21.59
C ILE A 170 8.25 -38.01 20.10
N VAL A 171 7.49 -38.74 19.28
CA VAL A 171 7.34 -38.42 17.85
C VAL A 171 6.72 -37.04 17.64
N GLN A 172 5.68 -36.68 18.41
CA GLN A 172 5.05 -35.36 18.30
C GLN A 172 5.99 -34.23 18.69
N ILE A 173 6.82 -34.40 19.73
CA ILE A 173 7.84 -33.42 20.11
C ILE A 173 8.81 -33.18 18.95
N ILE A 174 9.31 -34.26 18.31
CA ILE A 174 10.19 -34.16 17.13
C ILE A 174 9.50 -33.38 16.00
N VAL A 175 8.23 -33.70 15.71
CA VAL A 175 7.43 -32.99 14.69
C VAL A 175 7.25 -31.52 15.03
N ILE A 176 7.01 -31.17 16.30
CA ILE A 176 6.90 -29.78 16.76
C ILE A 176 8.21 -29.03 16.51
N VAL A 177 9.37 -29.63 16.81
CA VAL A 177 10.68 -29.00 16.57
C VAL A 177 10.86 -28.68 15.08
N PHE A 178 10.61 -29.65 14.18
CA PHE A 178 10.70 -29.41 12.73
C PHE A 178 9.73 -28.32 12.26
N LYS A 179 8.49 -28.32 12.76
CA LYS A 179 7.51 -27.27 12.45
C LYS A 179 7.96 -25.90 12.90
N CYS A 180 8.54 -25.78 14.11
CA CYS A 180 9.04 -24.50 14.61
C CYS A 180 10.17 -23.96 13.72
N ILE A 181 11.12 -24.81 13.31
CA ILE A 181 12.20 -24.42 12.39
C ILE A 181 11.61 -23.94 11.06
N TRP A 182 10.71 -24.73 10.47
CA TRP A 182 10.07 -24.39 9.20
C TRP A 182 9.32 -23.07 9.26
N VAL A 183 8.45 -22.88 10.25
CA VAL A 183 7.63 -21.67 10.42
C VAL A 183 8.50 -20.45 10.65
N THR A 184 9.54 -20.56 11.48
CA THR A 184 10.52 -19.49 11.71
C THR A 184 11.15 -19.02 10.41
N VAL A 185 11.65 -19.95 9.59
CA VAL A 185 12.30 -19.62 8.30
C VAL A 185 11.29 -19.08 7.30
N SER A 186 10.13 -19.71 7.16
CA SER A 186 9.10 -19.31 6.19
C SER A 186 8.55 -17.92 6.49
N ASN A 187 8.28 -17.60 7.76
CA ASN A 187 7.77 -16.29 8.16
C ASN A 187 8.81 -15.20 7.92
N THR A 188 10.09 -15.46 8.24
CA THR A 188 11.17 -14.51 7.97
C THR A 188 11.30 -14.23 6.47
N PHE A 189 11.28 -15.26 5.62
CA PHE A 189 11.34 -15.06 4.17
C PHE A 189 10.12 -14.31 3.64
N TYR A 190 8.92 -14.70 4.08
CA TYR A 190 7.67 -14.04 3.69
C TYR A 190 7.69 -12.54 4.02
N TYR A 191 8.09 -12.17 5.24
CA TYR A 191 8.14 -10.77 5.65
C TYR A 191 9.20 -9.95 4.94
N ILE A 192 10.39 -10.50 4.70
CA ILE A 192 11.42 -9.83 3.91
C ILE A 192 10.92 -9.58 2.48
N ASN A 193 10.30 -10.59 1.87
CA ASN A 193 9.75 -10.46 0.51
C ASN A 193 8.60 -9.44 0.47
N TYR A 194 7.70 -9.47 1.45
CA TYR A 194 6.61 -8.50 1.56
C TYR A 194 7.14 -7.06 1.68
N ILE A 195 8.05 -6.79 2.62
CA ILE A 195 8.64 -5.45 2.80
C ILE A 195 9.30 -4.97 1.51
N ARG A 196 10.07 -5.84 0.85
CA ARG A 196 10.74 -5.52 -0.42
C ARG A 196 9.75 -5.23 -1.54
N LYS A 197 8.69 -6.02 -1.66
CA LYS A 197 7.64 -5.82 -2.68
C LYS A 197 6.90 -4.52 -2.46
N THR A 198 6.57 -4.18 -1.21
CA THR A 198 5.82 -2.97 -0.87
C THR A 198 6.70 -1.72 -0.74
N GLN A 199 8.00 -1.83 -0.99
CA GLN A 199 8.93 -0.72 -0.88
C GLN A 199 8.59 0.34 -1.95
N GLY A 200 8.40 1.59 -1.52
CA GLY A 200 8.06 2.68 -2.42
C GLY A 200 6.59 2.80 -2.78
N PHE A 201 5.70 1.88 -2.35
CA PHE A 201 4.27 1.97 -2.68
C PHE A 201 3.61 3.26 -2.19
N ILE A 202 3.94 3.72 -0.98
CA ILE A 202 3.39 4.99 -0.43
C ILE A 202 3.82 6.19 -1.29
N GLU A 203 5.10 6.25 -1.66
CA GLU A 203 5.63 7.34 -2.48
C GLU A 203 5.02 7.31 -3.88
N SER A 204 4.93 6.12 -4.48
CA SER A 204 4.34 5.90 -5.80
C SER A 204 2.84 6.25 -5.83
N ASP A 205 2.07 5.80 -4.83
CA ASP A 205 0.63 6.10 -4.73
C ASP A 205 0.40 7.58 -4.43
N SER A 206 1.25 8.22 -3.62
CA SER A 206 1.18 9.66 -3.38
C SER A 206 1.47 10.47 -4.65
N ALA A 207 2.51 10.10 -5.40
CA ALA A 207 2.85 10.74 -6.66
C ALA A 207 1.74 10.57 -7.71
N ALA A 208 1.16 9.36 -7.80
CA ALA A 208 0.01 9.09 -8.64
C ALA A 208 -1.19 9.98 -8.25
N LEU A 209 -1.47 10.13 -6.97
CA LEU A 209 -2.55 10.99 -6.49
C LEU A 209 -2.31 12.47 -6.80
N ASP A 210 -1.07 12.95 -6.70
CA ASP A 210 -0.72 14.32 -7.08
C ASP A 210 -0.90 14.55 -8.59
N GLN A 211 -0.58 13.57 -9.44
CA GLN A 211 -0.88 13.62 -10.88
C GLN A 211 -2.39 13.70 -11.14
N MET A 212 -3.20 12.90 -10.42
CA MET A 212 -4.66 12.95 -10.51
C MET A 212 -5.23 14.29 -10.06
N ARG A 213 -4.66 14.88 -9.00
CA ARG A 213 -5.07 16.21 -8.55
C ARG A 213 -4.76 17.26 -9.61
N ALA A 214 -3.57 17.22 -10.20
CA ALA A 214 -3.17 18.14 -11.27
C ALA A 214 -4.10 18.01 -12.49
N TYR A 215 -4.46 16.78 -12.90
CA TYR A 215 -5.45 16.55 -13.95
C TYR A 215 -6.84 17.11 -13.60
N MET A 216 -7.30 16.93 -12.36
CA MET A 216 -8.60 17.45 -11.93
C MET A 216 -8.63 18.99 -11.98
N GLU A 217 -7.57 19.64 -11.52
CA GLU A 217 -7.42 21.10 -11.63
C GLU A 217 -7.37 21.55 -13.10
N TYR A 218 -6.58 20.86 -13.94
CA TYR A 218 -6.49 21.12 -15.38
C TYR A 218 -7.86 21.11 -16.05
N THR A 219 -8.61 20.02 -15.87
CA THR A 219 -9.92 19.84 -16.52
C THR A 219 -10.96 20.84 -16.01
N LEU A 220 -10.95 21.19 -14.73
CA LEU A 220 -11.82 22.22 -14.16
C LEU A 220 -11.55 23.60 -14.78
N VAL A 221 -10.28 24.01 -14.84
CA VAL A 221 -9.89 25.30 -15.43
C VAL A 221 -10.21 25.36 -16.91
N ARG A 222 -9.91 24.29 -17.66
CA ARG A 222 -10.22 24.18 -19.10
C ARG A 222 -11.71 24.26 -19.37
N ASN A 223 -12.53 23.66 -18.51
CA ASN A 223 -13.98 23.68 -18.64
C ASN A 223 -14.57 25.07 -18.29
N GLN A 224 -14.03 25.75 -17.28
CA GLN A 224 -14.43 27.12 -16.94
C GLN A 224 -14.02 28.13 -18.01
N ASN A 225 -12.90 27.89 -18.70
CA ASN A 225 -12.33 28.78 -19.72
C ASN A 225 -12.46 28.21 -21.14
N LYS A 226 -13.65 27.67 -21.48
CA LYS A 226 -13.92 27.13 -22.82
C LYS A 226 -13.64 28.18 -23.92
N GLY A 227 -12.84 27.79 -24.91
CA GLY A 227 -12.45 28.65 -26.03
C GLY A 227 -11.15 29.43 -25.83
N VAL A 228 -10.54 29.36 -24.64
CA VAL A 228 -9.18 29.88 -24.41
C VAL A 228 -8.15 28.80 -24.75
N ASP A 229 -7.09 29.18 -25.45
CA ASP A 229 -6.00 28.28 -25.77
C ASP A 229 -5.19 27.90 -24.52
N LEU A 230 -4.60 26.70 -24.54
CA LEU A 230 -3.85 26.18 -23.39
C LEU A 230 -2.62 27.04 -23.07
N GLU A 231 -1.96 27.60 -24.09
CA GLU A 231 -0.76 28.42 -23.92
C GLU A 231 -1.06 29.68 -23.10
N THR A 232 -2.19 30.33 -23.36
CA THR A 232 -2.69 31.45 -22.58
C THR A 232 -2.96 31.08 -21.12
N LEU A 233 -3.57 29.91 -20.87
CA LEU A 233 -3.82 29.42 -19.51
C LEU A 233 -2.56 28.98 -18.77
N MET A 234 -1.47 28.73 -19.50
CA MET A 234 -0.16 28.34 -19.00
C MET A 234 0.85 29.50 -18.98
N ASN A 235 0.44 30.75 -19.25
CA ASN A 235 1.33 31.90 -19.14
C ASN A 235 1.70 32.19 -17.68
N GLU A 236 2.86 32.81 -17.44
CA GLU A 236 3.35 33.12 -16.09
C GLU A 236 2.30 33.90 -15.27
N GLY A 237 1.97 33.37 -14.09
CA GLY A 237 0.93 33.92 -13.21
C GLY A 237 -0.51 33.45 -13.49
N SER A 238 -0.72 32.59 -14.50
CA SER A 238 -2.02 32.02 -14.84
C SER A 238 -2.34 30.73 -14.06
N GLU A 239 -3.61 30.32 -14.07
CA GLU A 239 -4.15 29.21 -13.28
C GLU A 239 -3.45 27.86 -13.53
N LEU A 240 -2.93 27.59 -14.74
CA LEU A 240 -2.27 26.32 -15.08
C LEU A 240 -0.75 26.40 -15.21
N TYR A 241 -0.13 27.54 -14.88
CA TYR A 241 1.32 27.75 -15.05
C TYR A 241 2.16 26.67 -14.33
N ASN A 242 1.80 26.35 -13.08
CA ASN A 242 2.51 25.38 -12.24
C ASN A 242 1.86 23.98 -12.25
N ASN A 243 0.87 23.74 -13.11
CA ASN A 243 0.15 22.48 -13.13
C ASN A 243 0.96 21.43 -13.90
N SER A 244 1.37 20.35 -13.22
CA SER A 244 2.22 19.32 -13.81
C SER A 244 1.55 18.57 -14.97
N TYR A 245 0.22 18.43 -14.94
CA TYR A 245 -0.52 17.82 -16.04
C TYR A 245 -0.54 18.72 -17.28
N ALA A 246 -0.81 20.02 -17.10
CA ALA A 246 -0.77 21.00 -18.18
C ALA A 246 0.60 21.03 -18.88
N GLN A 247 1.69 20.97 -18.09
CA GLN A 247 3.04 20.86 -18.60
C GLN A 247 3.26 19.57 -19.40
N ALA A 248 2.77 18.43 -18.90
CA ALA A 248 2.84 17.15 -19.63
C ALA A 248 2.08 17.20 -20.96
N VAL A 249 0.89 17.81 -20.99
CA VAL A 249 0.10 18.00 -22.22
C VAL A 249 0.86 18.86 -23.23
N ARG A 250 1.48 19.96 -22.79
CA ARG A 250 2.28 20.83 -23.66
C ARG A 250 3.49 20.12 -24.24
N ASP A 251 4.19 19.35 -23.41
CA ASP A 251 5.49 18.77 -23.76
C ASP A 251 5.35 17.44 -24.54
N GLN A 252 4.30 16.66 -24.29
CA GLN A 252 4.14 15.28 -24.79
C GLN A 252 2.81 15.02 -25.51
N GLY A 253 1.85 15.95 -25.43
CA GLY A 253 0.51 15.79 -25.96
C GLY A 253 -0.48 15.17 -24.96
N GLU A 254 -1.76 15.38 -25.21
CA GLU A 254 -2.87 14.99 -24.32
C GLU A 254 -3.01 13.46 -24.21
N GLU A 255 -2.89 12.73 -25.33
CA GLU A 255 -2.98 11.26 -25.32
C GLU A 255 -1.93 10.60 -24.42
N ALA A 256 -0.69 11.13 -24.43
CA ALA A 256 0.40 10.61 -23.62
C ALA A 256 0.20 10.92 -22.12
N ALA A 257 -0.29 12.13 -21.81
CA ALA A 257 -0.61 12.54 -20.44
C ALA A 257 -1.77 11.72 -19.86
N ASP A 258 -2.83 11.46 -20.64
CA ASP A 258 -3.96 10.62 -20.24
C ASP A 258 -3.56 9.16 -20.05
N ALA A 259 -2.65 8.64 -20.88
CA ALA A 259 -2.14 7.29 -20.75
C ALA A 259 -1.34 7.10 -19.44
N ALA A 260 -0.51 8.09 -19.09
CA ALA A 260 0.20 8.09 -17.81
C ALA A 260 -0.78 8.10 -16.62
N LEU A 261 -1.88 8.86 -16.71
CA LEU A 261 -2.89 8.92 -15.65
C LEU A 261 -3.67 7.59 -15.49
N ARG A 262 -4.03 6.94 -16.59
CA ARG A 262 -4.64 5.60 -16.58
C ARG A 262 -3.72 4.57 -15.92
N GLN A 263 -2.43 4.65 -16.23
CA GLN A 263 -1.42 3.79 -15.61
C GLN A 263 -1.31 4.07 -14.11
N ALA A 264 -1.34 5.34 -13.70
CA ALA A 264 -1.32 5.74 -12.29
C ALA A 264 -2.53 5.17 -11.52
N THR A 265 -3.73 5.23 -12.10
CA THR A 265 -4.95 4.66 -11.51
C THR A 265 -4.88 3.14 -11.38
N THR A 266 -4.35 2.47 -12.41
CA THR A 266 -4.17 1.02 -12.41
C THR A 266 -3.18 0.59 -11.32
N MET A 267 -2.05 1.27 -11.22
CA MET A 267 -1.01 1.00 -10.23
C MET A 267 -1.50 1.13 -8.79
N ILE A 268 -2.28 2.17 -8.46
CA ILE A 268 -2.88 2.34 -7.12
C ILE A 268 -3.74 1.12 -6.76
N ASN A 269 -4.50 0.59 -7.73
CA ASN A 269 -5.33 -0.59 -7.49
C ASN A 269 -4.47 -1.85 -7.25
N GLU A 270 -3.47 -2.08 -8.09
CA GLU A 270 -2.55 -3.23 -7.97
C GLU A 270 -1.76 -3.21 -6.65
N HIS A 271 -1.26 -2.03 -6.25
CA HIS A 271 -0.61 -1.86 -4.94
C HIS A 271 -1.56 -2.21 -3.80
N GLY A 272 -2.83 -1.77 -3.89
CA GLY A 272 -3.86 -2.09 -2.91
C GLY A 272 -4.11 -3.59 -2.77
N GLU A 273 -4.16 -4.33 -3.87
CA GLU A 273 -4.31 -5.79 -3.85
C GLU A 273 -3.15 -6.47 -3.13
N ILE A 274 -1.91 -6.09 -3.47
CA ILE A 274 -0.70 -6.64 -2.84
C ILE A 274 -0.68 -6.34 -1.33
N ILE A 275 -1.13 -5.16 -0.91
CA ILE A 275 -1.23 -4.76 0.49
C ILE A 275 -2.30 -5.58 1.22
N ARG A 276 -3.47 -5.78 0.60
CA ARG A 276 -4.59 -6.56 1.16
C ARG A 276 -4.28 -8.05 1.27
N ASP A 277 -3.44 -8.58 0.39
CA ASP A 277 -2.96 -9.97 0.41
C ASP A 277 -1.99 -10.28 1.58
N PHE A 278 -1.72 -9.30 2.45
CA PHE A 278 -0.95 -9.53 3.67
C PHE A 278 -1.59 -10.57 4.59
N ARG A 279 -0.84 -11.64 4.86
CA ARG A 279 -1.18 -12.66 5.83
C ARG A 279 -0.33 -12.44 7.07
N ALA A 280 -0.96 -12.04 8.17
CA ALA A 280 -0.28 -12.03 9.45
C ALA A 280 0.13 -13.46 9.81
N ALA A 281 1.42 -13.71 10.07
CA ALA A 281 1.86 -15.01 10.54
C ALA A 281 1.29 -15.30 11.94
N ALA A 282 0.94 -16.57 12.16
CA ALA A 282 0.25 -17.09 13.35
C ALA A 282 1.19 -17.62 14.43
#